data_AF-A0A847W935-F1
#
_entry.id   AF-A0A847W935-F1
#
_cell.length_a   1.000
_cell.length_b   1.000
_cell.length_c   1.000
_cell.angle_alpha   90.00
_cell.angle_beta   90.00
_cell.angle_gamma   90.00
#
_symmetry.space_group_name_H-M   'P 1'
#
loop_
_entity.id
_entity.type
_entity.pdbx_description
1 polymer ?
#
loop_
_entity_poly.entity_id
_entity_poly.type
_entity_poly.pdbx_seq_one_letter_code
_entity_poly.pdbx_strand_id
1 'polypeptide(L)'
;MAIGQGVDLSFLDDKYQMQLTRRGLIDVSEDQMTSRAGTFAGGDATLGPGTVIRAIANGHKVANGVNRYLDVAAGETADDENKITKFSAEGIKVKTAIKLRELEAEKRSLTNEDSFTPSIQEALDEAGRCFNCSCYSVHPSDVAPALIALDAKIVTDRRTIAAEDFFDVKTPAGTVLAADEIITEIQIPALPAGARSAFIKFAYRKSIDFPIVNCAVMVGGKEPRICLNAVAPKPYRAVNAEKYLAGKAITEETAEAAGAAAVEGANPFESNKYKIQIAKTMVKRALLSIK
;
A
#
# COMPACT_ATOMS: atom_id res chain seq x y z
N MET A 1 -14.85 1.09 -23.64
CA MET A 1 -15.06 2.27 -24.51
C MET A 1 -14.12 3.36 -24.09
N ALA A 2 -13.61 4.16 -25.02
CA ALA A 2 -12.92 5.41 -24.67
C ALA A 2 -13.93 6.49 -24.26
N ILE A 3 -13.47 7.50 -23.51
CA ILE A 3 -14.28 8.70 -23.20
C ILE A 3 -14.73 9.34 -24.52
N GLY A 4 -16.03 9.59 -24.67
CA GLY A 4 -16.62 10.19 -25.87
C GLY A 4 -17.20 9.19 -26.89
N GLN A 5 -17.11 7.88 -26.63
CA GLN A 5 -17.81 6.86 -27.41
C GLN A 5 -19.11 6.43 -26.71
N GLY A 6 -20.11 6.04 -27.50
CA GLY A 6 -21.39 5.51 -27.03
C GLY A 6 -21.58 4.07 -27.49
N VAL A 7 -22.34 3.29 -26.73
CA VAL A 7 -22.72 1.93 -27.14
C VAL A 7 -23.84 2.04 -28.17
N ASP A 8 -23.61 1.54 -29.37
CA ASP A 8 -24.66 1.42 -30.37
C ASP A 8 -25.59 0.27 -29.97
N LEU A 9 -26.80 0.60 -29.55
CA LEU A 9 -27.84 -0.37 -29.20
C LEU A 9 -28.98 -0.38 -30.24
N SER A 10 -28.81 0.28 -31.38
CA SER A 10 -29.85 0.36 -32.42
C SER A 10 -30.26 -1.01 -32.97
N PHE A 11 -29.37 -2.00 -32.91
CA PHE A 11 -29.64 -3.37 -33.31
C PHE A 11 -30.53 -4.16 -32.33
N LEU A 12 -30.71 -3.67 -31.09
CA LEU A 12 -31.57 -4.27 -30.06
C LEU A 12 -33.03 -3.84 -30.17
N ASP A 13 -33.43 -3.38 -31.36
CA ASP A 13 -34.76 -2.91 -31.80
C ASP A 13 -35.94 -3.73 -31.26
N ASP A 14 -37.19 -3.28 -31.50
CA ASP A 14 -38.47 -3.81 -30.99
C ASP A 14 -38.60 -5.36 -30.89
N LYS A 15 -37.84 -6.10 -31.71
CA LYS A 15 -37.70 -7.55 -31.71
C LYS A 15 -37.13 -8.15 -30.41
N TYR A 16 -36.30 -7.43 -29.64
CA TYR A 16 -35.59 -8.01 -28.48
C TYR A 16 -36.17 -7.62 -27.12
N GLN A 17 -37.10 -6.64 -27.05
CA GLN A 17 -37.85 -6.22 -25.86
C GLN A 17 -36.97 -5.99 -24.60
N MET A 18 -35.79 -5.39 -24.79
CA MET A 18 -34.89 -5.06 -23.70
C MET A 18 -35.19 -3.66 -23.16
N GLN A 19 -35.44 -3.55 -21.85
CA GLN A 19 -35.64 -2.26 -21.20
C GLN A 19 -34.32 -1.49 -21.18
N LEU A 20 -34.40 -0.21 -21.54
CA LEU A 20 -33.27 0.72 -21.46
C LEU A 20 -33.50 1.70 -20.31
N THR A 21 -32.42 2.04 -19.63
CA THR A 21 -32.40 3.12 -18.64
C THR A 21 -32.63 4.47 -19.31
N ARG A 22 -32.88 5.52 -18.52
CA ARG A 22 -33.00 6.91 -19.01
C ARG A 22 -31.77 7.41 -19.76
N ARG A 23 -30.62 6.74 -19.62
CA ARG A 23 -29.36 7.07 -20.31
C ARG A 23 -29.17 6.29 -21.61
N GLY A 24 -30.16 5.52 -22.05
CA GLY A 24 -30.07 4.70 -23.26
C GLY A 24 -29.11 3.50 -23.12
N LEU A 25 -28.88 3.03 -21.88
CA LEU A 25 -28.10 1.83 -21.58
C LEU A 25 -29.04 0.67 -21.23
N ILE A 26 -28.60 -0.56 -21.38
CA ILE A 26 -29.39 -1.76 -21.03
C ILE A 26 -29.67 -1.76 -19.53
N ASP A 27 -30.95 -1.83 -19.17
CA ASP A 27 -31.37 -1.97 -17.78
C ASP A 27 -31.21 -3.42 -17.31
N VAL A 28 -30.65 -3.58 -16.11
CA VAL A 28 -30.35 -4.89 -15.53
C VAL A 28 -30.65 -4.92 -14.03
N SER A 29 -31.04 -6.09 -13.53
CA SER A 29 -31.19 -6.36 -12.11
C SER A 29 -29.85 -6.39 -11.37
N GLU A 30 -29.87 -6.54 -10.04
CA GLU A 30 -28.65 -6.75 -9.24
C GLU A 30 -27.81 -7.92 -9.76
N ASP A 31 -28.49 -8.96 -10.29
CA ASP A 31 -27.88 -10.17 -10.85
C ASP A 31 -27.44 -10.01 -12.31
N GLN A 32 -27.45 -8.78 -12.83
CA GLN A 32 -27.10 -8.43 -14.20
C GLN A 32 -28.02 -9.05 -15.27
N MET A 33 -29.19 -9.55 -14.86
CA MET A 33 -30.21 -10.06 -15.77
C MET A 33 -31.02 -8.90 -16.33
N THR A 34 -31.26 -8.93 -17.64
CA THR A 34 -32.04 -7.91 -18.34
C THR A 34 -33.54 -8.14 -18.12
N SER A 35 -34.40 -7.28 -18.70
CA SER A 35 -35.85 -7.49 -18.71
C SER A 35 -36.29 -8.80 -19.40
N ARG A 36 -35.41 -9.41 -20.20
CA ARG A 36 -35.64 -10.70 -20.84
C ARG A 36 -34.98 -11.82 -20.03
N ALA A 37 -35.80 -12.71 -19.49
CA ALA A 37 -35.33 -13.87 -18.73
C ALA A 37 -34.29 -14.68 -19.50
N GLY A 38 -33.21 -15.07 -18.80
CA GLY A 38 -32.09 -15.81 -19.38
C GLY A 38 -31.14 -14.98 -20.25
N THR A 39 -31.38 -13.67 -20.38
CA THR A 39 -30.47 -12.74 -21.09
C THR A 39 -29.81 -11.82 -20.08
N PHE A 40 -28.47 -11.79 -20.10
CA PHE A 40 -27.64 -11.01 -19.18
C PHE A 40 -26.83 -9.98 -19.95
N ALA A 41 -26.54 -8.86 -19.32
CA ALA A 41 -25.75 -7.79 -19.92
C ALA A 41 -24.80 -7.18 -18.90
N GLY A 42 -23.66 -6.67 -19.38
CA GLY A 42 -22.66 -6.03 -18.56
C GLY A 42 -21.74 -5.10 -19.35
N GLY A 43 -20.71 -4.61 -18.67
CA GLY A 43 -19.73 -3.69 -19.18
C GLY A 43 -20.31 -2.32 -19.49
N ASP A 44 -19.81 -1.70 -20.56
CA ASP A 44 -20.21 -0.36 -20.95
C ASP A 44 -21.68 -0.28 -21.40
N ALA A 45 -22.27 -1.40 -21.85
CA ALA A 45 -23.65 -1.47 -22.29
C ALA A 45 -24.65 -1.27 -21.14
N THR A 46 -24.26 -1.51 -19.89
CA THR A 46 -25.10 -1.32 -18.69
C THR A 46 -24.60 -0.19 -17.80
N LEU A 47 -23.29 0.03 -17.72
CA LEU A 47 -22.68 1.00 -16.80
C LEU A 47 -22.17 2.28 -17.48
N GLY A 48 -22.05 2.29 -18.82
CA GLY A 48 -21.31 3.31 -19.55
C GLY A 48 -19.79 3.15 -19.37
N PRO A 49 -18.98 4.08 -19.94
CA PRO A 49 -17.53 3.97 -19.92
C PRO A 49 -16.97 3.89 -18.49
N GLY A 50 -16.23 2.83 -18.21
CA GLY A 50 -15.60 2.58 -16.91
C GLY A 50 -14.08 2.36 -16.98
N THR A 51 -13.45 2.24 -15.81
CA THR A 51 -12.07 1.74 -15.75
C THR A 51 -12.03 0.26 -16.12
N VAL A 52 -10.89 -0.22 -16.63
CA VAL A 52 -10.68 -1.66 -16.92
C VAL A 52 -11.03 -2.55 -15.73
N ILE A 53 -10.67 -2.10 -14.51
CA ILE A 53 -10.96 -2.82 -13.26
C ILE A 53 -12.48 -2.97 -13.06
N ARG A 54 -13.23 -1.89 -13.28
CA ARG A 54 -14.69 -1.89 -13.15
C ARG A 54 -15.36 -2.76 -14.20
N ALA A 55 -14.83 -2.79 -15.43
CA ALA A 55 -15.33 -3.65 -16.51
C ALA A 55 -15.12 -5.14 -16.19
N ILE A 56 -13.93 -5.52 -15.73
CA ILE A 56 -13.62 -6.90 -15.31
C ILE A 56 -14.52 -7.32 -14.14
N ALA A 57 -14.63 -6.48 -13.10
CA ALA A 57 -15.47 -6.76 -11.95
C ALA A 57 -16.95 -6.93 -12.34
N ASN A 58 -17.45 -6.13 -13.29
CA ASN A 58 -18.80 -6.29 -13.78
C ASN A 58 -18.97 -7.59 -14.59
N GLY A 59 -17.99 -7.99 -15.40
CA GLY A 59 -17.99 -9.29 -16.08
C GLY A 59 -18.13 -10.47 -15.13
N HIS A 60 -17.43 -10.44 -13.98
CA HIS A 60 -17.60 -11.47 -12.94
C HIS A 60 -19.02 -11.49 -12.36
N LYS A 61 -19.63 -10.32 -12.13
CA LYS A 61 -21.03 -10.23 -11.66
C LYS A 61 -22.00 -10.84 -12.67
N VAL A 62 -21.80 -10.58 -13.97
CA VAL A 62 -22.60 -11.17 -15.05
C VAL A 62 -22.47 -12.69 -15.05
N ALA A 63 -21.25 -13.21 -15.01
CA ALA A 63 -21.01 -14.66 -14.98
C ALA A 63 -21.66 -15.32 -13.76
N ASN A 64 -21.57 -14.70 -12.58
CA ASN A 64 -22.22 -15.20 -11.37
C ASN A 64 -23.76 -15.08 -11.42
N GLY A 65 -24.30 -14.09 -12.12
CA GLY A 65 -25.73 -13.99 -12.42
C GLY A 65 -26.21 -15.14 -13.30
N VAL A 66 -25.47 -15.44 -14.38
CA VAL A 66 -25.73 -16.57 -15.29
C VAL A 66 -25.68 -17.89 -14.52
N ASN A 67 -24.64 -18.12 -13.72
CA ASN A 67 -24.50 -19.34 -12.92
C ASN A 67 -25.71 -19.55 -12.00
N ARG A 68 -26.13 -18.51 -11.27
CA ARG A 68 -27.31 -18.59 -10.39
C ARG A 68 -28.60 -18.90 -11.15
N TYR A 69 -28.78 -18.30 -12.33
CA TYR A 69 -29.95 -18.57 -13.17
C TYR A 69 -29.98 -19.99 -13.73
N LEU A 70 -28.80 -20.59 -13.96
CA LEU A 70 -28.65 -21.96 -14.43
C LEU A 70 -28.53 -23.00 -13.30
N ASP A 71 -28.72 -22.58 -12.04
CA ASP A 71 -28.53 -23.43 -10.85
C ASP A 71 -27.13 -24.08 -10.78
N VAL A 72 -26.13 -23.35 -11.29
CA VAL A 72 -24.70 -23.69 -11.19
C VAL A 72 -24.12 -22.93 -10.01
N ALA A 73 -23.30 -23.60 -9.19
CA ALA A 73 -22.59 -22.94 -8.10
C ALA A 73 -21.83 -21.72 -8.61
N ALA A 74 -22.14 -20.54 -8.05
CA ALA A 74 -21.40 -19.33 -8.36
C ALA A 74 -19.93 -19.50 -7.91
N GLY A 75 -19.00 -18.92 -8.68
CA GLY A 75 -17.61 -18.87 -8.22
C GLY A 75 -17.52 -17.98 -6.99
N GLU A 76 -16.64 -18.32 -6.05
CA GLU A 76 -16.30 -17.43 -4.95
C GLU A 76 -15.84 -16.09 -5.53
N THR A 77 -16.58 -15.01 -5.24
CA THR A 77 -16.00 -13.67 -5.38
C THR A 77 -14.92 -13.60 -4.33
N ALA A 78 -13.66 -13.44 -4.75
CA ALA A 78 -12.54 -13.29 -3.84
C ALA A 78 -12.94 -12.31 -2.72
N ASP A 79 -12.93 -12.80 -1.49
CA ASP A 79 -13.22 -11.99 -0.31
C ASP A 79 -12.36 -10.73 -0.36
N ASP A 80 -12.97 -9.58 -0.08
CA ASP A 80 -12.28 -8.28 0.04
C ASP A 80 -11.17 -8.32 1.12
N GLU A 81 -11.16 -9.37 1.95
CA GLU A 81 -10.17 -9.62 2.99
C GLU A 81 -8.86 -10.24 2.47
N ASN A 82 -8.88 -10.99 1.36
CA ASN A 82 -7.66 -11.51 0.71
C ASN A 82 -7.08 -10.46 -0.24
N LYS A 83 -6.78 -9.30 0.34
CA LYS A 83 -6.10 -8.21 -0.32
C LYS A 83 -4.73 -8.69 -0.81
N ILE A 84 -4.56 -8.68 -2.12
CA ILE A 84 -3.26 -8.70 -2.81
C ILE A 84 -2.40 -7.46 -2.40
N THR A 85 -2.88 -6.59 -1.50
CA THR A 85 -2.31 -5.28 -1.16
C THR A 85 -1.21 -5.28 -0.10
N LYS A 86 -0.48 -6.37 0.11
CA LYS A 86 0.68 -6.35 1.01
C LYS A 86 1.96 -6.42 0.20
N PHE A 87 2.85 -5.48 0.50
CA PHE A 87 4.22 -5.49 0.00
C PHE A 87 4.85 -6.87 0.24
N SER A 88 5.45 -7.46 -0.81
CA SER A 88 6.21 -8.71 -0.75
C SER A 88 7.65 -8.44 -1.18
N ALA A 89 8.58 -8.83 -0.32
CA ALA A 89 10.01 -8.79 -0.59
C ALA A 89 10.40 -9.58 -1.84
N GLU A 90 9.72 -10.69 -2.07
CA GLU A 90 9.92 -11.63 -3.15
C GLU A 90 9.52 -11.02 -4.50
N GLY A 91 8.42 -10.27 -4.54
CA GLY A 91 7.93 -9.62 -5.76
C GLY A 91 8.93 -8.67 -6.41
N ILE A 92 9.86 -8.11 -5.65
CA ILE A 92 10.91 -7.19 -6.14
C ILE A 92 12.12 -7.93 -6.73
N LYS A 93 12.31 -9.20 -6.36
CA LYS A 93 13.42 -10.00 -6.90
C LYS A 93 13.23 -10.22 -8.40
N VAL A 94 11.98 -10.24 -8.87
CA VAL A 94 11.64 -10.33 -10.28
C VAL A 94 11.70 -8.93 -10.89
N LYS A 95 12.71 -8.67 -11.73
CA LYS A 95 12.90 -7.34 -12.35
C LYS A 95 12.31 -7.23 -13.75
N THR A 96 12.05 -8.36 -14.39
CA THR A 96 11.62 -8.42 -15.79
C THR A 96 10.15 -8.76 -15.84
N ALA A 97 9.39 -7.98 -16.61
CA ALA A 97 8.00 -8.31 -16.91
C ALA A 97 7.92 -9.63 -17.66
N ILE A 98 6.85 -10.38 -17.43
CA ILE A 98 6.56 -11.55 -18.24
C ILE A 98 6.52 -11.16 -19.72
N LYS A 99 7.13 -11.99 -20.56
CA LYS A 99 6.96 -11.91 -22.01
C LYS A 99 5.80 -12.82 -22.39
N LEU A 100 4.79 -12.25 -23.04
CA LEU A 100 3.70 -13.06 -23.58
C LEU A 100 4.27 -14.02 -24.61
N ARG A 101 3.77 -15.26 -24.57
CA ARG A 101 4.14 -16.27 -25.57
C ARG A 101 3.42 -15.90 -26.84
N GLU A 102 4.18 -15.84 -27.93
CA GLU A 102 3.64 -15.64 -29.26
C GLU A 102 4.05 -16.79 -30.17
N LEU A 103 3.23 -17.07 -31.19
CA LEU A 103 3.65 -17.96 -32.26
C LEU A 103 4.78 -17.33 -33.08
N GLU A 104 5.69 -18.17 -33.58
CA GLU A 104 6.69 -17.77 -34.59
C GLU A 104 6.00 -17.17 -35.82
N ALA A 105 6.59 -16.14 -36.42
CA ALA A 105 5.95 -15.34 -37.47
C ALA A 105 5.44 -16.19 -38.64
N GLU A 106 6.15 -17.26 -39.01
CA GLU A 106 5.80 -18.15 -40.12
C GLU A 106 4.61 -19.07 -39.81
N LYS A 107 4.25 -19.25 -38.53
CA LYS A 107 3.14 -20.09 -38.07
C LYS A 107 1.86 -19.31 -37.77
N ARG A 108 1.94 -17.98 -37.83
CA ARG A 108 0.80 -17.09 -37.62
C ARG A 108 -0.17 -17.18 -38.79
N SER A 109 -1.47 -17.19 -38.50
CA SER A 109 -2.49 -17.26 -39.54
C SER A 109 -3.81 -16.70 -39.04
N LEU A 110 -4.71 -16.34 -39.97
CA LEU A 110 -6.05 -15.85 -39.65
C LEU A 110 -6.88 -16.82 -38.80
N THR A 111 -6.53 -18.10 -38.77
CA THR A 111 -7.27 -19.14 -38.04
C THR A 111 -6.62 -19.57 -36.73
N ASN A 112 -5.43 -19.07 -36.42
CA ASN A 112 -4.70 -19.43 -35.21
C ASN A 112 -4.63 -18.25 -34.24
N GLU A 113 -4.64 -18.55 -32.95
CA GLU A 113 -4.32 -17.57 -31.93
C GLU A 113 -2.81 -17.34 -31.91
N ASP A 114 -2.38 -16.11 -32.18
CA ASP A 114 -0.96 -15.78 -32.28
C ASP A 114 -0.36 -15.37 -30.93
N SER A 115 -1.18 -15.05 -29.92
CA SER A 115 -0.76 -14.60 -28.60
C SER A 115 -1.46 -15.38 -27.50
N PHE A 116 -0.68 -15.92 -26.56
CA PHE A 116 -1.23 -16.75 -25.49
C PHE A 116 -1.28 -15.98 -24.17
N THR A 117 -2.43 -16.07 -23.51
CA THR A 117 -2.60 -15.57 -22.14
C THR A 117 -1.64 -16.31 -21.19
N PRO A 118 -1.07 -15.61 -20.18
CA PRO A 118 -0.33 -16.26 -19.12
C PRO A 118 -1.19 -17.32 -18.41
N SER A 119 -0.55 -18.35 -17.87
CA SER A 119 -1.19 -19.20 -16.87
C SER A 119 -1.58 -18.38 -15.64
N ILE A 120 -2.50 -18.91 -14.83
CA ILE A 120 -2.92 -18.25 -13.58
C ILE A 120 -1.71 -17.96 -12.70
N GLN A 121 -0.77 -18.91 -12.57
CA GLN A 121 0.43 -18.71 -11.76
C GLN A 121 1.32 -17.58 -12.30
N GLU A 122 1.57 -17.57 -13.62
CA GLU A 122 2.35 -16.51 -14.27
C GLU A 122 1.69 -15.13 -14.10
N ALA A 123 0.36 -15.06 -14.16
CA ALA A 123 -0.39 -13.82 -13.93
C ALA A 123 -0.29 -13.36 -12.46
N LEU A 124 -0.35 -14.29 -11.50
CA LEU A 124 -0.16 -13.99 -10.07
C LEU A 124 1.26 -13.48 -9.78
N ASP A 125 2.27 -14.10 -10.38
CA ASP A 125 3.67 -13.68 -10.22
C ASP A 125 3.92 -12.29 -10.83
N GLU A 126 3.38 -12.03 -12.03
CA GLU A 126 3.45 -10.72 -12.68
C GLU A 126 2.69 -9.64 -11.90
N ALA A 127 1.52 -9.98 -11.34
CA ALA A 127 0.79 -9.08 -10.45
C ALA A 127 1.62 -8.77 -9.21
N GLY A 128 2.22 -9.78 -8.57
CA GLY A 128 3.12 -9.62 -7.44
C GLY A 128 4.30 -8.69 -7.76
N ARG A 129 4.91 -8.84 -8.93
CA ARG A 129 5.96 -7.93 -9.42
C ARG A 129 5.47 -6.49 -9.56
N CYS A 130 4.34 -6.32 -10.25
CA CYS A 130 3.77 -5.00 -10.57
C CYS A 130 3.32 -4.25 -9.32
N PHE A 131 2.63 -4.91 -8.37
CA PHE A 131 2.22 -4.28 -7.10
C PHE A 131 3.42 -3.86 -6.24
N ASN A 132 4.58 -4.49 -6.43
CA ASN A 132 5.83 -4.14 -5.76
C ASN A 132 6.77 -3.31 -6.66
N CYS A 133 6.28 -2.62 -7.69
CA CYS A 133 7.10 -1.74 -8.53
C CYS A 133 7.06 -0.25 -8.11
N SER A 134 6.55 0.05 -6.91
CA SER A 134 6.36 1.43 -6.43
C SER A 134 7.67 2.12 -6.01
N CYS A 135 7.59 3.41 -5.72
CA CYS A 135 8.70 4.20 -5.20
C CYS A 135 9.07 3.75 -3.77
N TYR A 136 10.35 3.48 -3.55
CA TYR A 136 10.92 3.09 -2.25
C TYR A 136 11.70 4.21 -1.56
N SER A 137 11.42 5.46 -1.93
CA SER A 137 12.06 6.62 -1.30
C SER A 137 11.82 6.59 0.19
N VAL A 138 12.90 6.71 0.96
CA VAL A 138 12.82 6.76 2.42
C VAL A 138 12.31 8.11 2.88
N HIS A 139 11.64 8.15 4.02
CA HIS A 139 11.19 9.41 4.60
C HIS A 139 12.40 10.21 5.13
N PRO A 140 12.62 11.47 4.67
CA PRO A 140 13.86 12.19 4.93
C PRO A 140 13.83 13.10 6.17
N SER A 141 12.68 13.24 6.83
CA SER A 141 12.48 14.21 7.92
C SER A 141 13.28 13.90 9.19
N ASP A 142 13.81 14.94 9.82
CA ASP A 142 14.36 14.88 11.17
C ASP A 142 13.27 15.12 12.25
N VAL A 143 12.19 15.84 11.91
CA VAL A 143 11.13 16.21 12.86
C VAL A 143 10.16 15.05 13.10
N ALA A 144 9.82 14.31 12.05
CA ALA A 144 8.85 13.22 12.11
C ALA A 144 9.18 12.15 13.18
N PRO A 145 10.40 11.57 13.24
CA PRO A 145 10.73 10.57 14.26
C PRO A 145 10.71 11.16 15.67
N ALA A 146 11.08 12.43 15.84
CA ALA A 146 11.03 13.10 17.13
C ALA A 146 9.59 13.25 17.63
N LEU A 147 8.67 13.70 16.77
CA LEU A 147 7.25 13.81 17.11
C LEU A 147 6.64 12.45 17.47
N ILE A 148 7.00 11.38 16.76
CA ILE A 148 6.52 10.02 17.05
C ILE A 148 7.07 9.50 18.39
N ALA A 149 8.37 9.70 18.64
CA ALA A 149 9.00 9.29 19.89
C ALA A 149 8.41 10.04 21.11
N LEU A 150 7.95 11.27 20.92
CA LEU A 150 7.31 12.10 21.95
C LEU A 150 5.79 11.93 22.05
N ASP A 151 5.20 10.99 21.30
CA ASP A 151 3.75 10.75 21.27
C ASP A 151 2.92 12.01 20.93
N ALA A 152 3.45 12.82 20.00
CA ALA A 152 2.80 14.05 19.58
C ALA A 152 1.51 13.78 18.79
N LYS A 153 0.62 14.78 18.80
CA LYS A 153 -0.59 14.82 17.98
C LYS A 153 -0.51 15.99 17.02
N ILE A 154 -0.90 15.75 15.77
CA ILE A 154 -1.03 16.76 14.72
C ILE A 154 -2.49 17.17 14.67
N VAL A 155 -2.78 18.44 14.92
CA VAL A 155 -4.13 19.00 14.88
C VAL A 155 -4.31 19.73 13.57
N THR A 156 -5.42 19.45 12.91
CA THR A 156 -5.84 20.11 11.67
C THR A 156 -7.12 20.87 11.91
N ASP A 157 -7.56 21.62 10.90
CA ASP A 157 -8.88 22.25 10.84
C ASP A 157 -10.05 21.25 10.89
N ARG A 158 -9.79 19.94 10.76
CA ARG A 158 -10.82 18.88 10.70
C ARG A 158 -10.73 17.86 11.83
N ARG A 159 -9.52 17.54 12.30
CA ARG A 159 -9.29 16.39 13.19
C ARG A 159 -7.96 16.48 13.90
N THR A 160 -7.80 15.62 14.91
CA THR A 160 -6.53 15.37 15.57
C THR A 160 -6.03 13.98 15.19
N ILE A 161 -4.77 13.89 14.78
CA ILE A 161 -4.13 12.68 14.25
C ILE A 161 -2.90 12.38 15.09
N ALA A 162 -2.67 11.12 15.46
CA ALA A 162 -1.40 10.74 16.09
C ALA A 162 -0.24 10.99 15.10
N ALA A 163 0.92 11.47 15.59
CA ALA A 163 2.07 11.69 14.72
C ALA A 163 2.50 10.41 13.97
N GLU A 164 2.34 9.24 14.60
CA GLU A 164 2.65 7.94 13.99
C GLU A 164 1.76 7.65 12.76
N ASP A 165 0.49 8.03 12.82
CA ASP A 165 -0.46 7.85 11.72
C ASP A 165 -0.38 8.98 10.67
N PHE A 166 0.07 10.18 11.08
CA PHE A 166 0.12 11.35 10.22
C PHE A 166 1.09 11.19 9.05
N PHE A 167 2.28 10.62 9.31
CA PHE A 167 3.34 10.39 8.31
C PHE A 167 3.16 9.08 7.52
N ASP A 168 1.99 8.44 7.61
CA ASP A 168 1.72 7.25 6.81
C ASP A 168 1.62 7.61 5.31
N VAL A 169 2.09 6.70 4.47
CA VAL A 169 2.13 6.90 3.01
C VAL A 169 0.86 6.33 2.41
N LYS A 170 -0.15 7.18 2.21
CA LYS A 170 -1.33 6.87 1.39
C LYS A 170 -1.19 7.60 0.07
N THR A 171 -1.07 6.86 -1.04
CA THR A 171 -1.26 7.33 -2.44
C THR A 171 -0.57 8.66 -2.82
N PRO A 172 0.34 8.66 -3.81
CA PRO A 172 1.65 9.35 -3.74
C PRO A 172 1.71 10.65 -2.88
N ALA A 173 1.54 10.54 -1.57
CA ALA A 173 1.61 11.65 -0.62
C ALA A 173 2.42 11.22 0.61
N GLY A 174 3.20 12.16 1.16
CA GLY A 174 4.04 11.92 2.34
C GLY A 174 3.30 12.01 3.68
N THR A 175 2.00 12.32 3.65
CA THR A 175 1.14 12.46 4.83
C THR A 175 -0.30 12.04 4.49
N VAL A 176 -1.13 11.87 5.51
CA VAL A 176 -2.55 11.49 5.37
C VAL A 176 -3.52 12.67 5.15
N LEU A 177 -2.99 13.89 4.93
CA LEU A 177 -3.80 15.10 4.74
C LEU A 177 -4.60 15.04 3.43
N ALA A 178 -5.82 15.57 3.47
CA ALA A 178 -6.52 15.95 2.24
C ALA A 178 -5.85 17.18 1.59
N ALA A 179 -6.10 17.38 0.30
CA ALA A 179 -5.53 18.51 -0.45
C ALA A 179 -5.92 19.90 0.11
N ASP A 180 -7.03 19.96 0.85
CA ASP A 180 -7.62 21.15 1.44
C ASP A 180 -7.67 21.09 2.99
N GLU A 181 -6.88 20.22 3.61
CA GLU A 181 -6.74 20.09 5.07
C GLU A 181 -5.48 20.83 5.55
N ILE A 182 -5.61 21.63 6.60
CA ILE A 182 -4.55 22.51 7.09
C ILE A 182 -4.16 22.13 8.51
N ILE A 183 -2.87 21.95 8.77
CA ILE A 183 -2.32 21.79 10.12
C ILE A 183 -2.42 23.12 10.86
N THR A 184 -3.07 23.13 12.01
CA THR A 184 -3.27 24.31 12.84
C THR A 184 -2.39 24.31 14.09
N GLU A 185 -2.03 23.12 14.60
CA GLU A 185 -1.26 22.97 15.83
C GLU A 185 -0.52 21.62 15.87
N ILE A 186 0.61 21.58 16.59
CA ILE A 186 1.28 20.34 17.00
C ILE A 186 1.26 20.29 18.53
N GLN A 187 0.62 19.26 19.08
CA GLN A 187 0.51 19.05 20.52
C GLN A 187 1.53 17.99 20.96
N ILE A 188 2.49 18.40 21.80
CA ILE A 188 3.48 17.50 22.38
C ILE A 188 3.12 17.31 23.85
N PRO A 189 2.79 16.09 24.31
CA PRO A 189 2.48 15.87 25.72
C PRO A 189 3.69 16.15 26.60
N ALA A 190 3.44 16.61 27.83
CA ALA A 190 4.49 16.71 28.83
C ALA A 190 5.12 15.33 29.06
N LEU A 191 6.45 15.28 29.12
CA LEU A 191 7.16 14.04 29.38
C LEU A 191 6.78 13.49 30.76
N PRO A 192 6.56 12.16 30.89
CA PRO A 192 6.39 11.54 32.19
C PRO A 192 7.54 11.87 33.14
N ALA A 193 7.27 11.93 34.45
CA ALA A 193 8.31 12.19 35.43
C ALA A 193 9.46 11.18 35.31
N GLY A 194 10.70 11.67 35.21
CA GLY A 194 11.89 10.83 35.02
C GLY A 194 12.14 10.39 33.57
N ALA A 195 11.23 10.68 32.64
CA ALA A 195 11.45 10.40 31.23
C ALA A 195 12.45 11.38 30.61
N ARG A 196 13.22 10.88 29.65
CA ARG A 196 14.24 11.61 28.89
C ARG A 196 14.10 11.27 27.43
N SER A 197 14.44 12.20 26.56
CA SER A 197 14.42 12.00 25.11
C SER A 197 15.73 12.45 24.47
N ALA A 198 16.12 11.78 23.39
CA ALA A 198 17.23 12.18 22.53
C ALA A 198 16.88 12.02 21.06
N PHE A 199 17.56 12.81 20.24
CA PHE A 199 17.57 12.68 18.80
C PHE A 199 19.01 12.70 18.32
N ILE A 200 19.37 11.76 17.45
CA ILE A 200 20.69 11.74 16.80
C ILE A 200 20.53 11.53 15.30
N LYS A 201 21.40 12.19 14.53
CA LYS A 201 21.41 12.15 13.07
C LYS A 201 22.78 11.73 12.57
N PHE A 202 22.80 10.76 11.66
CA PHE A 202 23.98 10.38 10.89
C PHE A 202 23.79 10.77 9.44
N ALA A 203 24.66 11.63 8.92
CA ALA A 203 24.66 12.14 7.55
C ALA A 203 26.11 12.27 7.05
N TYR A 204 26.30 12.38 5.74
CA TYR A 204 27.65 12.54 5.17
C TYR A 204 28.24 13.90 5.51
N ARG A 205 27.41 14.95 5.48
CA ARG A 205 27.80 16.32 5.80
C ARG A 205 27.20 16.76 7.12
N LYS A 206 27.95 17.57 7.87
CA LYS A 206 27.49 18.13 9.15
C LYS A 206 26.43 19.22 9.00
N SER A 207 26.37 19.89 7.84
CA SER A 207 25.43 20.97 7.55
C SER A 207 24.68 20.67 6.25
N ILE A 208 23.38 20.99 6.22
CA ILE A 208 22.48 20.90 5.06
C ILE A 208 22.61 19.53 4.36
N ASP A 209 22.16 18.48 5.03
CA ASP A 209 22.15 17.13 4.48
C ASP A 209 20.97 16.32 4.99
N PHE A 210 20.51 15.36 4.19
CA PHE A 210 19.50 14.41 4.64
C PHE A 210 20.14 13.31 5.51
N PRO A 211 19.40 12.75 6.48
CA PRO A 211 19.90 11.63 7.27
C PRO A 211 20.15 10.40 6.37
N ILE A 212 21.30 9.76 6.54
CA ILE A 212 21.49 8.37 6.11
C ILE A 212 20.60 7.48 6.98
N VAL A 213 20.66 7.70 8.30
CA VAL A 213 19.75 7.21 9.33
C VAL A 213 19.69 8.28 10.43
N ASN A 214 18.53 8.53 10.99
CA ASN A 214 18.39 9.23 12.26
C ASN A 214 17.55 8.39 13.24
N CYS A 215 17.65 8.72 14.52
CA CYS A 215 16.98 7.98 15.59
C CYS A 215 16.50 8.96 16.65
N ALA A 216 15.22 8.90 16.99
CA ALA A 216 14.64 9.57 18.14
C ALA A 216 14.25 8.51 19.18
N VAL A 217 14.54 8.79 20.45
CA VAL A 217 14.18 7.92 21.56
C VAL A 217 13.54 8.71 22.69
N MET A 218 12.63 8.08 23.42
CA MET A 218 12.15 8.53 24.72
C MET A 218 12.13 7.33 25.67
N VAL A 219 12.77 7.43 26.83
CA VAL A 219 12.88 6.36 27.84
C VAL A 219 12.67 6.91 29.25
N GLY A 220 12.53 6.05 30.25
CA GLY A 220 12.31 6.45 31.66
C GLY A 220 10.84 6.64 32.05
N GLY A 221 9.92 6.58 31.09
CA GLY A 221 8.50 6.38 31.34
C GLY A 221 8.11 4.89 31.39
N LYS A 222 6.81 4.60 31.50
CA LYS A 222 6.28 3.22 31.47
C LYS A 222 6.56 2.49 30.15
N GLU A 223 6.59 3.24 29.04
CA GLU A 223 6.70 2.69 27.69
C GLU A 223 7.84 3.41 26.95
N PRO A 224 9.00 2.76 26.70
CA PRO A 224 10.03 3.36 25.87
C PRO A 224 9.53 3.52 24.43
N ARG A 225 9.95 4.58 23.76
CA ARG A 225 9.67 4.83 22.35
C ARG A 225 10.95 4.98 21.58
N ILE A 226 11.06 4.29 20.45
CA ILE A 226 12.23 4.31 19.57
C ILE A 226 11.72 4.47 18.13
N CYS A 227 12.07 5.57 17.49
CA CYS A 227 11.71 5.83 16.09
C CYS A 227 12.96 6.06 15.25
N LEU A 228 13.18 5.19 14.26
CA LEU A 228 14.19 5.34 13.22
C LEU A 228 13.60 6.05 12.00
N ASN A 229 14.39 6.87 11.31
CA ASN A 229 13.99 7.40 10.00
C ASN A 229 15.08 7.22 8.94
N ALA A 230 14.72 7.54 7.68
CA ALA A 230 15.53 7.29 6.49
C ALA A 230 15.87 5.81 6.24
N VAL A 231 15.08 4.91 6.82
CA VAL A 231 15.18 3.44 6.69
C VAL A 231 13.97 2.81 6.01
N ALA A 232 12.85 3.53 5.93
CA ALA A 232 11.60 3.10 5.31
C ALA A 232 10.85 4.32 4.71
N PRO A 233 9.81 4.12 3.86
CA PRO A 233 9.02 5.21 3.28
C PRO A 233 8.25 6.06 4.29
N LYS A 234 8.07 5.57 5.52
CA LYS A 234 7.58 6.33 6.67
C LYS A 234 8.54 6.17 7.85
N PRO A 235 8.51 7.07 8.85
CA PRO A 235 9.25 6.85 10.08
C PRO A 235 8.90 5.49 10.69
N TYR A 236 9.92 4.76 11.10
CA TYR A 236 9.80 3.39 11.57
C TYR A 236 9.88 3.35 13.09
N ARG A 237 8.76 3.04 13.74
CA ARG A 237 8.72 2.76 15.17
C ARG A 237 9.25 1.36 15.45
N ALA A 238 10.35 1.25 16.18
CA ALA A 238 11.04 0.01 16.49
C ALA A 238 10.39 -0.74 17.67
N VAL A 239 9.12 -1.13 17.49
CA VAL A 239 8.29 -1.74 18.56
C VAL A 239 8.94 -2.97 19.19
N ASN A 240 9.67 -3.80 18.44
CA ASN A 240 10.40 -4.94 19.01
C ASN A 240 11.49 -4.50 19.99
N ALA A 241 12.20 -3.42 19.69
CA ALA A 241 13.20 -2.84 20.59
C ALA A 241 12.55 -2.20 21.83
N GLU A 242 11.42 -1.51 21.65
CA GLU A 242 10.64 -0.95 22.75
C GLU A 242 10.16 -2.04 23.73
N LYS A 243 9.56 -3.11 23.21
CA LYS A 243 9.16 -4.29 23.98
C LYS A 243 10.34 -4.93 24.71
N TYR A 244 11.48 -5.05 24.04
CA TYR A 244 12.69 -5.59 24.66
C TYR A 244 13.19 -4.73 25.82
N LEU A 245 13.12 -3.40 25.71
CA LEU A 245 13.61 -2.45 26.71
C LEU A 245 12.64 -2.16 27.86
N ALA A 246 11.35 -2.48 27.69
CA ALA A 246 10.34 -2.20 28.71
C ALA A 246 10.77 -2.76 30.08
N GLY A 247 10.84 -1.88 31.08
CA GLY A 247 11.25 -2.22 32.45
C GLY A 247 12.74 -2.48 32.67
N LYS A 248 13.60 -2.39 31.64
CA LYS A 248 15.05 -2.59 31.77
C LYS A 248 15.80 -1.27 31.96
N ALA A 249 16.88 -1.33 32.73
CA ALA A 249 17.82 -0.23 32.82
C ALA A 249 18.62 -0.09 31.51
N ILE A 250 18.90 1.15 31.10
CA ILE A 250 19.72 1.42 29.92
C ILE A 250 21.21 1.19 30.25
N THR A 251 21.77 0.15 29.66
CA THR A 251 23.17 -0.29 29.75
C THR A 251 23.75 -0.51 28.37
N GLU A 252 25.07 -0.67 28.27
CA GLU A 252 25.74 -0.99 26.99
C GLU A 252 25.13 -2.25 26.34
N GLU A 253 24.92 -3.30 27.14
CA GLU A 253 24.38 -4.58 26.72
C GLU A 253 22.92 -4.49 26.26
N THR A 254 22.06 -3.82 27.05
CA THR A 254 20.64 -3.67 26.70
C THR A 254 20.46 -2.74 25.51
N ALA A 255 21.29 -1.70 25.35
CA ALA A 255 21.25 -0.81 24.20
C ALA A 255 21.71 -1.52 22.90
N GLU A 256 22.74 -2.38 22.98
CA GLU A 256 23.17 -3.22 21.85
C GLU A 256 22.05 -4.19 21.42
N ALA A 257 21.44 -4.90 22.38
CA ALA A 257 20.36 -5.83 22.11
C ALA A 257 19.09 -5.13 21.59
N ALA A 258 18.77 -3.93 22.09
CA ALA A 258 17.70 -3.10 21.55
C ALA A 258 17.98 -2.68 20.09
N GLY A 259 19.22 -2.32 19.77
CA GLY A 259 19.64 -2.08 18.39
C GLY A 259 19.41 -3.29 17.49
N ALA A 260 19.77 -4.49 17.94
CA ALA A 260 19.52 -5.72 17.21
C ALA A 260 18.02 -6.00 16.99
N ALA A 261 17.20 -5.84 18.03
CA ALA A 261 15.74 -6.00 17.96
C ALA A 261 15.07 -4.96 17.04
N ALA A 262 15.63 -3.74 16.95
CA ALA A 262 15.08 -2.67 16.13
C ALA A 262 15.16 -2.93 14.62
N VAL A 263 15.99 -3.87 14.17
CA VAL A 263 16.16 -4.20 12.75
C VAL A 263 15.79 -5.64 12.43
N GLU A 264 15.13 -6.32 13.36
CA GLU A 264 14.59 -7.65 13.14
C GLU A 264 13.54 -7.62 12.02
N GLY A 265 13.66 -8.54 11.06
CA GLY A 265 12.78 -8.58 9.88
C GLY A 265 13.04 -7.50 8.83
N ALA A 266 14.10 -6.69 8.98
CA ALA A 266 14.44 -5.69 7.97
C ALA A 266 14.83 -6.33 6.63
N ASN A 267 14.29 -5.78 5.53
CA ASN A 267 14.52 -6.26 4.18
C ASN A 267 15.24 -5.19 3.33
N PRO A 268 16.57 -5.07 3.43
CA PRO A 268 17.32 -4.07 2.67
C PRO A 268 17.48 -4.47 1.20
N PHE A 269 17.47 -3.46 0.32
CA PHE A 269 17.97 -3.58 -1.04
C PHE A 269 19.50 -3.65 -1.07
N GLU A 270 20.04 -4.15 -2.16
CA GLU A 270 21.48 -4.33 -2.37
C GLU A 270 22.31 -3.09 -1.98
N SER A 271 21.91 -1.92 -2.48
CA SER A 271 22.62 -0.66 -2.23
C SER A 271 22.37 -0.03 -0.86
N ASN A 272 21.50 -0.59 0.00
CA ASN A 272 21.21 -0.03 1.33
C ASN A 272 21.44 -1.02 2.49
N LYS A 273 21.98 -2.22 2.22
CA LYS A 273 22.34 -3.23 3.26
C LYS A 273 23.16 -2.65 4.40
N TYR A 274 24.07 -1.72 4.11
CA TYR A 274 24.92 -1.08 5.10
C TYR A 274 24.12 -0.29 6.17
N LYS A 275 22.91 0.20 5.83
CA LYS A 275 22.07 0.96 6.77
C LYS A 275 21.60 0.12 7.94
N ILE A 276 21.54 -1.21 7.82
CA ILE A 276 21.16 -2.10 8.92
C ILE A 276 22.12 -1.93 10.10
N GLN A 277 23.42 -1.96 9.87
CA GLN A 277 24.40 -1.77 10.95
C GLN A 277 24.39 -0.35 11.51
N ILE A 278 24.18 0.64 10.64
CA ILE A 278 24.03 2.03 11.08
C ILE A 278 22.80 2.16 11.99
N ALA A 279 21.65 1.61 11.61
CA ALA A 279 20.42 1.66 12.41
C ALA A 279 20.61 1.04 13.80
N LYS A 280 21.20 -0.15 13.89
CA LYS A 280 21.56 -0.78 15.18
C LYS A 280 22.39 0.17 16.05
N THR A 281 23.45 0.71 15.47
CA THR A 281 24.37 1.63 16.14
C THR A 281 23.68 2.93 16.56
N MET A 282 22.77 3.45 15.75
CA MET A 282 22.03 4.67 16.03
C MET A 282 21.05 4.47 17.20
N VAL A 283 20.33 3.36 17.26
CA VAL A 283 19.50 3.03 18.44
C VAL A 283 20.37 2.99 19.69
N LYS A 284 21.47 2.23 19.65
CA LYS A 284 22.40 2.12 20.78
C LYS A 284 22.92 3.48 21.25
N ARG A 285 23.45 4.29 20.33
CA ARG A 285 24.00 5.62 20.65
C ARG A 285 22.95 6.57 21.19
N ALA A 286 21.73 6.54 20.64
CA ALA A 286 20.64 7.39 21.12
C ALA A 286 20.30 7.06 22.57
N LEU A 287 20.14 5.77 22.90
CA LEU A 287 19.84 5.29 24.25
C LEU A 287 20.94 5.67 25.25
N LEU A 288 22.21 5.44 24.89
CA LEU A 288 23.35 5.73 25.77
C LEU A 288 23.61 7.23 25.97
N SER A 289 23.15 8.08 25.05
CA SER A 289 23.31 9.54 25.17
C SER A 289 22.45 10.19 26.27
N ILE A 290 21.44 9.46 26.76
CA ILE A 290 20.47 9.96 27.76
C ILE A 290 20.42 9.11 29.04
N LYS A 291 21.39 8.20 29.20
CA LYS A 291 21.61 7.46 30.44
C LYS A 291 21.87 8.42 31.61
#